data_AF-A0A0C3D8A1-F1
#
_entry.id   AF-A0A0C3D8A1-F1
#
_cell.length_a   1.000
_cell.length_b   1.000
_cell.length_c   1.000
_cell.angle_alpha   90.00
_cell.angle_beta   90.00
_cell.angle_gamma   90.00
#
_symmetry.space_group_name_H-M   'P 1'
#
loop_
_entity.id
_entity.type
_entity.pdbx_description
1 polymer ?
#
loop_
_entity_poly.entity_id
_entity_poly.type
_entity_poly.pdbx_seq_one_letter_code
_entity_poly.pdbx_strand_id
1 'polypeptide(L)'
;MYVINPSGGLEAKGHPLGATGIGMHFYITMQLREWAGPMQAQGLFNTRDRRGKYGLVHNIGIGGAVVVGLLRRPEFFKPGGVDGRSRLGYNHGHECRSITLADVDKVKSKKYSSYVLHHAKL
;
A
#
# COMPACT_ATOMS: atom_id res chain seq x y z
N MET A 1 -9.74 7.04 -20.76
CA MET A 1 -8.36 6.52 -20.60
C MET A 1 -8.23 5.82 -19.25
N TYR A 2 -7.62 4.64 -19.23
CA TYR A 2 -7.34 3.82 -18.05
C TYR A 2 -5.84 3.72 -17.83
N VAL A 3 -5.42 3.61 -16.57
CA VAL A 3 -4.01 3.36 -16.19
C VAL A 3 -3.97 1.95 -15.62
N ILE A 4 -3.23 1.06 -16.27
CA ILE A 4 -3.11 -0.35 -15.88
C ILE A 4 -1.73 -0.58 -15.29
N ASN A 5 -1.68 -1.25 -14.14
CA ASN A 5 -0.43 -1.61 -13.45
C ASN A 5 0.60 -0.46 -13.39
N PRO A 6 0.27 0.73 -12.84
CA PRO A 6 1.21 1.86 -12.73
C PRO A 6 2.47 1.52 -11.94
N SER A 7 2.42 0.43 -11.18
CA SER A 7 3.53 -0.10 -10.41
C SER A 7 4.44 -1.07 -11.18
N GLY A 8 4.21 -1.27 -12.48
CA GLY A 8 4.90 -2.26 -13.32
C GLY A 8 4.38 -3.71 -13.24
N GLY A 9 3.34 -3.98 -12.45
CA GLY A 9 2.75 -5.33 -12.35
C GLY A 9 3.67 -6.40 -11.74
N LEU A 10 3.33 -7.68 -11.95
CA LEU A 10 4.17 -8.82 -11.53
C LEU A 10 5.49 -8.83 -12.29
N GLU A 11 5.49 -8.36 -13.54
CA GLU A 11 6.67 -8.29 -14.42
C GLU A 11 7.81 -7.47 -13.80
N ALA A 12 7.49 -6.38 -13.10
CA ALA A 12 8.50 -5.54 -12.46
C ALA A 12 8.76 -5.91 -10.98
N LYS A 13 7.78 -6.48 -10.29
CA LYS A 13 7.83 -6.71 -8.83
C LYS A 13 8.17 -8.13 -8.40
N GLY A 14 8.07 -9.08 -9.33
CA GLY A 14 8.04 -10.50 -9.01
C GLY A 14 6.67 -10.96 -8.49
N HIS A 15 6.55 -12.26 -8.29
CA HIS A 15 5.29 -12.94 -7.98
C HIS A 15 5.41 -13.86 -6.76
N PRO A 16 5.37 -13.32 -5.54
CA PRO A 16 5.16 -14.14 -4.36
C PRO A 16 3.69 -14.61 -4.36
N LEU A 17 3.47 -15.91 -4.60
CA LEU A 17 2.16 -16.54 -4.86
C LEU A 17 1.07 -16.14 -3.86
N GLY A 18 1.37 -16.06 -2.56
CA GLY A 18 0.40 -15.68 -1.53
C GLY A 18 0.22 -14.16 -1.32
N ALA A 19 1.25 -13.36 -1.56
CA ALA A 19 1.25 -11.93 -1.23
C ALA A 19 0.80 -11.02 -2.39
N THR A 20 0.74 -11.57 -3.62
CA THR A 20 0.48 -10.77 -4.83
C THR A 20 -0.87 -10.05 -4.79
N GLY A 21 -1.95 -10.76 -4.42
CA GLY A 21 -3.29 -10.17 -4.34
C GLY A 21 -3.36 -9.01 -3.33
N ILE A 22 -2.72 -9.15 -2.17
CA ILE A 22 -2.65 -8.11 -1.14
C ILE A 22 -1.83 -6.92 -1.65
N GLY A 23 -0.71 -7.19 -2.33
CA GLY A 23 0.08 -6.17 -3.00
C GLY A 23 -0.78 -5.33 -3.95
N MET A 24 -1.57 -5.96 -4.83
CA MET A 24 -2.44 -5.23 -5.76
C MET A 24 -3.42 -4.28 -5.03
N HIS A 25 -4.06 -4.76 -3.97
CA HIS A 25 -4.95 -3.93 -3.15
C HIS A 25 -4.22 -2.77 -2.48
N PHE A 26 -3.00 -3.00 -1.96
CA PHE A 26 -2.16 -1.97 -1.39
C PHE A 26 -1.88 -0.86 -2.41
N TYR A 27 -1.42 -1.20 -3.62
CA TYR A 27 -1.09 -0.22 -4.65
C TYR A 27 -2.30 0.58 -5.12
N ILE A 28 -3.44 -0.07 -5.38
CA ILE A 28 -4.68 0.64 -5.73
C ILE A 28 -5.13 1.55 -4.59
N THR A 29 -4.98 1.12 -3.33
CA THR A 29 -5.30 1.97 -2.17
C THR A 29 -4.37 3.19 -2.10
N MET A 30 -3.07 3.05 -2.39
CA MET A 30 -2.14 4.18 -2.43
C MET A 30 -2.51 5.18 -3.54
N GLN A 31 -2.94 4.71 -4.71
CA GLN A 31 -3.45 5.57 -5.78
C GLN A 31 -4.67 6.37 -5.33
N LEU A 32 -5.67 5.70 -4.76
CA LEU A 32 -6.92 6.33 -4.29
C LEU A 32 -6.71 7.26 -3.09
N ARG A 33 -5.59 7.14 -2.36
CA ARG A 33 -5.22 8.03 -1.25
C ARG A 33 -4.32 9.19 -1.66
N GLU A 34 -3.87 9.24 -2.91
CA GLU A 34 -2.86 10.20 -3.40
C GLU A 34 -1.49 10.02 -2.71
N TRP A 35 -1.13 8.77 -2.39
CA TRP A 35 0.11 8.42 -1.70
C TRP A 35 1.12 7.71 -2.60
N ALA A 36 0.78 7.45 -3.87
CA ALA A 36 1.62 6.65 -4.77
C ALA A 36 2.88 7.38 -5.28
N GLY A 37 3.14 8.61 -4.83
CA GLY A 37 4.34 9.37 -5.17
C GLY A 37 4.49 9.56 -6.68
N PRO A 38 5.68 9.32 -7.27
CA PRO A 38 5.90 9.41 -8.71
C PRO A 38 5.03 8.48 -9.57
N MET A 39 4.50 7.40 -8.99
CA MET A 39 3.62 6.45 -9.70
C MET A 39 2.15 6.89 -9.71
N GLN A 40 1.81 8.07 -9.18
CA GLN A 40 0.42 8.51 -9.10
C GLN A 40 -0.24 8.61 -10.49
N ALA A 41 -1.35 7.90 -10.65
CA ALA A 41 -2.09 7.85 -11.91
C ALA A 41 -2.73 9.20 -12.22
N GLN A 42 -2.37 9.76 -13.37
CA GLN A 42 -2.91 11.03 -13.85
C GLN A 42 -4.41 10.93 -14.13
N GLY A 43 -5.16 11.97 -13.78
CA GLY A 43 -6.59 12.07 -14.06
C GLY A 43 -7.49 11.11 -13.26
N LEU A 44 -6.98 10.50 -12.19
CA LEU A 44 -7.76 9.65 -11.29
C LEU A 44 -8.91 10.42 -10.63
N PHE A 45 -8.69 11.70 -10.31
CA PHE A 45 -9.66 12.60 -9.69
C PHE A 45 -10.25 13.63 -10.67
N ASN A 46 -9.98 13.51 -11.96
CA ASN A 46 -10.56 14.37 -13.01
C ASN A 46 -11.97 13.87 -13.37
N THR A 47 -12.86 13.78 -12.38
CA THR A 47 -14.26 13.37 -12.55
C THR A 47 -15.16 14.28 -11.71
N ARG A 48 -16.48 14.26 -11.99
CA ARG A 48 -17.46 15.03 -11.21
C ARG A 48 -17.56 14.55 -9.75
N ASP A 49 -17.30 13.27 -9.51
CA ASP A 49 -17.32 12.72 -8.15
C ASP A 49 -15.97 12.94 -7.48
N ARG A 50 -15.98 13.68 -6.37
CA ARG A 50 -14.77 14.03 -5.59
C ARG A 50 -14.02 12.82 -5.04
N ARG A 51 -14.66 11.65 -4.99
CA ARG A 51 -14.02 10.37 -4.61
C ARG A 51 -13.09 9.83 -5.71
N GLY A 52 -13.15 10.39 -6.92
CA GLY A 52 -12.41 9.95 -8.09
C GLY A 52 -13.03 8.71 -8.76
N LYS A 53 -12.28 8.17 -9.73
CA LYS A 53 -12.60 6.91 -10.42
C LYS A 53 -12.46 5.71 -9.48
N TYR A 54 -13.09 4.60 -9.85
CA TYR A 54 -12.87 3.31 -9.20
C TYR A 54 -11.49 2.75 -9.55
N GLY A 55 -10.86 2.10 -8.59
CA GLY A 55 -9.72 1.20 -8.82
C GLY A 55 -10.21 -0.24 -8.92
N LEU A 56 -9.68 -0.99 -9.87
CA LEU A 56 -10.01 -2.41 -10.07
C LEU A 56 -8.78 -3.26 -9.78
N VAL A 57 -8.97 -4.30 -8.98
CA VAL A 57 -8.00 -5.38 -8.76
C VAL A 57 -8.54 -6.63 -9.41
N HIS A 58 -7.73 -7.26 -10.26
CA HIS A 58 -8.05 -8.54 -10.88
C HIS A 58 -6.90 -9.51 -10.63
N ASN A 59 -7.10 -10.44 -9.69
CA ASN A 59 -6.11 -11.42 -9.30
C ASN A 59 -6.58 -12.81 -9.71
N ILE A 60 -5.73 -13.56 -10.42
CA ILE A 60 -6.03 -14.90 -10.93
C ILE A 60 -4.97 -15.89 -10.43
N GLY A 61 -5.42 -17.03 -9.90
CA GLY A 61 -4.59 -18.17 -9.58
C GLY A 61 -4.78 -19.29 -10.60
N ILE A 62 -3.68 -19.83 -11.13
CA ILE A 62 -3.71 -21.03 -11.97
C ILE A 62 -4.24 -22.18 -11.12
N GLY A 63 -5.32 -22.84 -11.56
CA GLY A 63 -6.04 -23.85 -10.78
C GLY A 63 -7.50 -23.51 -10.49
N GLY A 64 -7.99 -22.31 -10.89
CA GLY A 64 -9.41 -22.06 -11.11
C GLY A 64 -10.06 -20.95 -10.28
N ALA A 65 -9.30 -20.18 -9.50
CA ALA A 65 -9.86 -19.09 -8.69
C ALA A 65 -9.45 -17.72 -9.25
N VAL A 66 -10.46 -16.85 -9.40
CA VAL A 66 -10.28 -15.44 -9.76
C VAL A 66 -11.00 -14.58 -8.74
N VAL A 67 -10.34 -13.50 -8.31
CA VAL A 67 -10.91 -12.51 -7.41
C VAL A 67 -10.83 -11.15 -8.08
N VAL A 68 -11.99 -10.51 -8.24
CA VAL A 68 -12.11 -9.14 -8.75
C VAL A 68 -12.61 -8.25 -7.62
N GLY A 69 -11.88 -7.17 -7.34
CA GLY A 69 -12.23 -6.18 -6.33
C GLY A 69 -12.37 -4.79 -6.95
N LEU A 70 -13.43 -4.08 -6.58
CA LEU A 70 -13.58 -2.65 -6.88
C LEU A 70 -13.34 -1.85 -5.61
N LEU A 71 -12.38 -0.95 -5.66
CA LEU A 71 -12.04 -0.05 -4.58
C LEU A 71 -12.42 1.38 -4.95
N ARG A 72 -12.88 2.13 -3.96
CA ARG A 72 -13.13 3.56 -4.09
C ARG A 72 -12.77 4.27 -2.80
N ARG A 73 -12.38 5.52 -2.93
CA ARG A 73 -12.27 6.43 -1.79
C ARG A 73 -13.64 6.51 -1.08
N PRO A 74 -13.71 6.29 0.24
CA PRO A 74 -14.98 6.34 0.97
C PRO A 74 -15.50 7.77 1.08
N GLU A 75 -16.79 7.94 1.38
CA GLU A 75 -17.45 9.25 1.48
C GLU A 75 -16.89 10.11 2.62
N PHE A 76 -16.45 9.48 3.70
CA PHE A 76 -15.86 10.16 4.85
C PHE A 76 -14.38 10.53 4.66
N PHE A 77 -13.76 10.24 3.51
CA PHE A 77 -12.36 10.58 3.27
C PHE A 77 -12.15 12.09 3.26
N LYS A 78 -11.16 12.56 4.04
CA LYS A 78 -10.78 13.96 4.12
C LYS A 78 -9.31 14.12 3.69
N PRO A 79 -9.02 14.87 2.61
CA PRO A 79 -7.65 15.23 2.25
C PRO A 79 -6.95 15.94 3.42
N GLY A 80 -5.68 15.63 3.65
CA GLY A 80 -4.88 16.26 4.71
C GLY A 80 -5.25 15.89 6.15
N GLY A 81 -6.15 14.92 6.36
CA GLY A 81 -6.43 14.37 7.69
C GLY A 81 -5.23 13.61 8.28
N VAL A 82 -5.28 13.35 9.59
CA VAL A 82 -4.29 12.50 10.26
C VAL A 82 -4.38 11.09 9.69
N ASP A 83 -3.25 10.55 9.25
CA ASP A 83 -3.20 9.27 8.56
C ASP A 83 -1.95 8.45 8.90
N GLY A 84 -1.75 7.33 8.20
CA GLY A 84 -0.62 6.43 8.44
C GLY A 84 0.76 7.07 8.24
N ARG A 85 0.87 8.18 7.49
CA ARG A 85 2.11 8.93 7.31
C ARG A 85 2.45 9.73 8.56
N SER A 86 1.45 10.26 9.27
CA SER A 86 1.64 10.92 10.57
C SER A 86 2.20 9.96 11.62
N ARG A 87 1.77 8.69 11.59
CA ARG A 87 2.27 7.65 12.51
C ARG A 87 3.74 7.29 12.28
N LEU A 88 4.16 7.27 11.01
CA LEU A 88 5.51 6.83 10.64
C LEU A 88 6.48 8.00 10.42
N GLY A 89 5.99 9.22 10.23
CA GLY A 89 6.78 10.40 9.89
C GLY A 89 7.24 10.46 8.43
N TYR A 90 6.77 9.56 7.58
CA TYR A 90 7.11 9.51 6.15
C TYR A 90 6.01 8.82 5.33
N ASN A 91 6.07 8.95 3.99
CA ASN A 91 5.09 8.31 3.13
C ASN A 91 5.44 6.85 2.81
N HIS A 92 5.02 5.92 3.67
CA HIS A 92 5.19 4.47 3.45
C HIS A 92 4.52 3.89 2.20
N GLY A 93 3.66 4.65 1.51
CA GLY A 93 3.13 4.28 0.20
C GLY A 93 4.12 4.47 -0.95
N HIS A 94 5.19 5.22 -0.71
CA HIS A 94 6.18 5.64 -1.71
C HIS A 94 7.62 5.35 -1.28
N GLU A 95 7.95 5.58 -0.01
CA GLU A 95 9.29 5.41 0.53
C GLU A 95 9.42 4.09 1.28
N CYS A 96 10.53 3.39 1.06
CA CYS A 96 10.95 2.25 1.87
C CYS A 96 12.07 2.71 2.81
N ARG A 97 11.92 2.44 4.11
CA ARG A 97 12.94 2.72 5.13
C ARG A 97 13.18 1.46 5.94
N SER A 98 14.43 1.19 6.29
CA SER A 98 14.78 0.11 7.20
C SER A 98 14.21 0.37 8.59
N ILE A 99 13.99 -0.70 9.35
CA ILE A 99 13.48 -0.59 10.72
C ILE A 99 14.62 -0.11 11.62
N THR A 100 14.37 0.89 12.46
CA THR A 100 15.37 1.35 13.43
C THR A 100 15.13 0.74 14.80
N LEU A 101 16.15 0.73 15.67
CA LEU A 101 15.96 0.38 17.08
C LEU A 101 14.93 1.29 17.77
N ALA A 102 14.87 2.57 17.39
CA ALA A 102 13.86 3.49 17.90
C ALA A 102 12.44 3.07 17.50
N ASP A 103 12.25 2.45 16.32
CA ASP A 103 10.95 1.91 15.92
C ASP A 103 10.61 0.64 16.69
N VAL A 104 11.60 -0.22 16.95
CA VAL A 104 11.44 -1.41 17.82
C VAL A 104 11.03 -0.97 19.22
N ASP A 105 11.67 0.06 19.79
CA ASP A 105 11.37 0.56 21.13
C ASP A 105 9.94 1.07 21.28
N LYS A 106 9.31 1.56 20.20
CA LYS A 106 7.91 2.00 20.20
C LYS A 106 6.91 0.84 20.33
N VAL A 107 7.28 -0.37 19.90
CA VAL A 107 6.34 -1.50 19.75
C VAL A 107 6.74 -2.77 20.51
N LYS A 108 7.97 -2.86 21.03
CA LYS A 108 8.44 -4.04 21.76
C LYS A 108 7.60 -4.28 23.02
N SER A 109 7.40 -5.54 23.34
CA SER A 109 6.74 -5.95 24.59
C SER A 109 7.48 -5.41 25.81
N LYS A 110 6.73 -5.11 26.88
CA LYS A 110 7.32 -4.73 28.20
C LYS A 110 8.30 -5.79 28.69
N LYS A 111 8.02 -7.07 28.42
CA LYS A 111 8.95 -8.19 28.62
C LYS A 111 9.56 -8.55 27.28
N TYR A 112 10.87 -8.34 27.14
CA TYR A 112 11.62 -8.67 25.92
C TYR A 112 12.97 -9.27 26.28
N SER A 113 13.55 -10.04 25.35
CA SER A 113 14.88 -10.63 25.50
C SER A 113 15.91 -9.74 24.80
N SER A 114 16.88 -9.23 25.55
CA SER A 114 18.01 -8.48 24.98
C SER A 114 18.85 -9.33 24.03
N TYR A 115 18.97 -10.63 24.32
CA TYR A 115 19.65 -11.59 23.45
C TYR A 115 18.98 -11.70 22.07
N VAL A 116 17.65 -11.84 22.03
CA VAL A 116 16.90 -11.94 20.76
C VAL A 116 16.98 -10.63 19.97
N LEU A 117 16.85 -9.48 20.63
CA LEU A 117 16.97 -8.18 19.97
C LEU A 117 18.37 -7.94 19.39
N HIS A 118 19.43 -8.35 20.09
CA HIS A 118 20.80 -8.17 19.60
C HIS A 118 21.07 -8.95 18.30
N HIS A 119 20.42 -10.10 18.12
CA HIS A 119 20.58 -10.96 16.93
C HIS A 119 19.54 -10.67 15.85
N ALA A 120 18.59 -9.76 16.08
CA ALA A 120 17.65 -9.34 15.07
C ALA A 120 18.38 -8.52 14.00
N LYS A 121 18.26 -8.92 12.73
CA LYS A 121 18.69 -8.10 11.60
C LYS A 121 17.60 -7.06 11.31
N LEU A 122 17.88 -5.79 11.65
CA LEU A 122 16.99 -4.66 11.41
C LEU A 122 17.28 -3.97 10.07
#